data_AF-A0AAN7NR71-F1
#
_entry.id   AF-A0AAN7NR71-F1
#
_cell.length_a   1.000
_cell.length_b   1.000
_cell.length_c   1.000
_cell.angle_alpha   90.00
_cell.angle_beta   90.00
_cell.angle_gamma   90.00
#
_symmetry.space_group_name_H-M   'P 1'
#
loop_
_entity.id
_entity.type
_entity.pdbx_description
1 polymer ?
#
loop_
_entity_poly.entity_id
_entity_poly.type
_entity_poly.pdbx_seq_one_letter_code
_entity_poly.pdbx_strand_id
1 'polypeptide(L)'
;MAGPWVNSLTWYCKSHAPTFTWKGCLYLVDTLAGDPEVLQVDAETYYEKLSKKSSSAPDVYSIPGGKEVKLEDSCVCFVPLYRNNPTCKMLLLTDPKDKETVLAVYLNQCWWPVEDVVKTADPSRDGLISVQTFGERIVLFVLNYIIFGMLEGSSANDAFFLPHSATECAKILWRNGEAVAFYSVKMKGSLCDSTTSQCYLLPVLDTIFVRRKYRRGGLGMKMLHDFCLSFMAEDALGISCPISAAMYQGKSFDVEALVCQKFLQTYPEEQKRLWEVEAPGDWSQRVNIWLKIQMESSPAGKAKAGFQTTKPRQSDVDQMSKGVKYIPGVGKVAGDATEKKMTQQHRVLDKRT
;
A
#
# COMPACT_ATOMS: atom_id res chain seq x y z
N MET A 1 19.87 12.52 -74.62
CA MET A 1 20.95 12.01 -73.74
C MET A 1 20.43 10.73 -73.08
N ALA A 2 21.22 9.65 -73.17
CA ALA A 2 21.21 8.37 -72.44
C ALA A 2 19.86 7.70 -72.04
N GLY A 3 19.63 6.49 -72.56
CA GLY A 3 18.65 5.52 -72.01
C GLY A 3 19.24 4.66 -70.88
N PRO A 4 18.91 3.36 -70.78
CA PRO A 4 17.67 2.77 -70.23
C PRO A 4 17.95 1.74 -69.07
N TRP A 5 16.92 0.95 -68.67
CA TRP A 5 16.94 -0.33 -67.90
C TRP A 5 16.33 -0.37 -66.47
N VAL A 6 15.09 -0.89 -66.41
CA VAL A 6 14.57 -2.05 -65.64
C VAL A 6 15.25 -2.41 -64.29
N ASN A 7 14.49 -2.40 -63.18
CA ASN A 7 14.18 -3.61 -62.40
C ASN A 7 13.14 -3.39 -61.28
N SER A 8 12.20 -4.33 -61.25
CA SER A 8 11.21 -4.58 -60.20
C SER A 8 11.87 -5.10 -58.92
N LEU A 9 11.38 -4.64 -57.76
CA LEU A 9 11.38 -5.43 -56.52
C LEU A 9 10.26 -4.96 -55.61
N THR A 10 9.09 -5.56 -55.82
CA THR A 10 8.04 -5.70 -54.80
C THR A 10 8.62 -6.36 -53.55
N TRP A 11 8.58 -5.66 -52.42
CA TRP A 11 8.55 -6.28 -51.10
C TRP A 11 7.24 -5.90 -50.40
N TYR A 12 6.33 -6.86 -50.44
CA TYR A 12 5.15 -6.91 -49.59
C TYR A 12 5.65 -7.32 -48.19
N CYS A 13 5.59 -6.41 -47.22
CA CYS A 13 5.59 -6.78 -45.81
C CYS A 13 4.38 -6.14 -45.15
N LYS A 14 3.29 -6.92 -45.12
CA LYS A 14 2.13 -6.69 -44.25
C LYS A 14 2.60 -6.82 -42.80
N SER A 15 2.78 -5.68 -42.15
CA SER A 15 2.71 -5.57 -40.69
C SER A 15 1.82 -4.36 -40.41
N HIS A 16 0.50 -4.59 -40.33
CA HIS A 16 -0.41 -3.56 -39.84
C HIS A 16 -0.13 -3.37 -38.34
N ALA A 17 0.87 -2.54 -38.01
CA ALA A 17 0.84 -1.78 -36.79
C ALA A 17 -0.14 -0.61 -37.04
N PRO A 18 -1.23 -0.45 -36.27
CA PRO A 18 -2.06 0.73 -36.42
C PRO A 18 -1.20 1.95 -36.06
N THR A 19 -0.86 2.73 -37.08
CA THR A 19 -0.29 4.06 -36.93
C THR A 19 -1.41 4.97 -36.46
N PHE A 20 -1.64 5.00 -35.14
CA PHE A 20 -2.53 5.98 -34.54
C PHE A 20 -1.93 7.37 -34.72
N THR A 21 -2.59 8.18 -35.53
CA THR A 21 -2.30 9.60 -35.69
C THR A 21 -2.79 10.32 -34.43
N TRP A 22 -1.85 10.76 -33.58
CA TRP A 22 -2.12 11.46 -32.33
C TRP A 22 -2.77 12.82 -32.58
N LYS A 23 -4.10 12.87 -32.50
CA LYS A 23 -4.88 14.10 -32.23
C LYS A 23 -5.69 13.87 -30.96
N GLY A 24 -5.21 14.46 -29.86
CA GLY A 24 -5.73 14.28 -28.50
C GLY A 24 -5.10 13.08 -27.80
N CYS A 25 -4.32 13.30 -26.74
CA CYS A 25 -3.78 12.19 -25.95
C CYS A 25 -4.94 11.52 -25.22
N LEU A 26 -5.37 10.33 -25.65
CA LEU A 26 -6.33 9.53 -24.91
C LEU A 26 -5.56 8.63 -23.94
N TYR A 27 -5.86 8.73 -22.65
CA TYR A 27 -5.27 7.83 -21.66
C TYR A 27 -6.22 6.67 -21.33
N LEU A 28 -5.65 5.60 -20.79
CA LEU A 28 -6.38 4.38 -20.47
C LEU A 28 -7.69 4.67 -19.70
N VAL A 29 -7.61 5.42 -18.60
CA VAL A 29 -8.77 5.73 -17.73
C VAL A 29 -9.86 6.54 -18.44
N ASP A 30 -9.54 7.21 -19.55
CA ASP A 30 -10.49 8.02 -20.34
C ASP A 30 -11.27 7.17 -21.34
N THR A 31 -10.67 6.09 -21.83
CA THR A 31 -11.21 5.25 -22.90
C THR A 31 -11.70 3.89 -22.46
N LEU A 32 -11.25 3.41 -21.30
CA LEU A 32 -11.50 2.06 -20.85
C LEU A 32 -12.94 1.91 -20.34
N ALA A 33 -13.85 1.70 -21.28
CA ALA A 33 -15.18 1.16 -21.07
C ALA A 33 -15.13 -0.34 -21.37
N GLY A 34 -14.51 -1.14 -20.48
CA GLY A 34 -14.25 -2.55 -20.73
C GLY A 34 -14.78 -3.45 -19.63
N ASP A 35 -15.28 -4.61 -20.04
CA ASP A 35 -15.52 -5.76 -19.17
C ASP A 35 -14.15 -6.34 -18.73
N PRO A 36 -13.91 -6.53 -17.41
CA PRO A 36 -12.70 -7.16 -16.91
C PRO A 36 -12.39 -8.51 -17.58
N GLU A 37 -13.41 -9.28 -17.97
CA GLU A 37 -13.25 -10.58 -18.61
C GLU A 37 -12.62 -10.47 -20.01
N VAL A 38 -13.01 -9.46 -20.80
CA VAL A 38 -12.45 -9.24 -22.14
C VAL A 38 -10.96 -8.91 -22.06
N LEU A 39 -10.59 -8.04 -21.12
CA LEU A 39 -9.19 -7.65 -20.92
C LEU A 39 -8.33 -8.82 -20.42
N GLN A 40 -8.92 -9.69 -19.59
CA GLN A 40 -8.28 -10.92 -19.15
C GLN A 40 -8.00 -11.86 -20.32
N VAL A 41 -9.00 -12.14 -21.16
CA VAL A 41 -8.88 -13.02 -22.33
C VAL A 41 -7.83 -12.49 -23.32
N ASP A 42 -7.81 -11.18 -23.54
CA ASP A 42 -6.82 -10.53 -24.40
C ASP A 42 -5.39 -10.72 -23.87
N ALA A 43 -5.17 -10.53 -22.56
CA ALA A 43 -3.88 -10.72 -21.92
C ALA A 43 -3.41 -12.18 -21.95
N GLU A 44 -4.31 -13.14 -21.71
CA GLU A 44 -4.03 -14.58 -21.80
C GLU A 44 -3.68 -14.99 -23.23
N THR A 45 -4.46 -14.54 -24.20
CA THR A 45 -4.21 -14.79 -25.63
C THR A 45 -2.85 -14.24 -26.06
N TYR A 46 -2.48 -13.05 -25.58
CA TYR A 46 -1.18 -12.47 -25.83
C TYR A 46 -0.05 -13.29 -25.19
N TYR A 47 -0.20 -13.67 -23.92
CA TYR A 47 0.79 -14.46 -23.20
C TYR A 47 1.03 -15.83 -23.89
N GLU A 48 -0.03 -16.52 -24.31
CA GLU A 48 0.11 -17.77 -25.05
C GLU A 48 0.89 -17.61 -26.38
N LYS A 49 0.67 -16.49 -27.09
CA LYS A 49 1.42 -16.19 -28.32
C LYS A 49 2.89 -15.97 -28.01
N LEU A 50 3.21 -15.31 -26.90
CA LEU A 50 4.58 -15.09 -26.44
C LEU A 50 5.28 -16.43 -26.16
N SER A 51 4.63 -17.33 -25.42
CA SER A 51 5.18 -18.65 -25.08
C SER A 51 5.36 -19.59 -26.27
N LYS A 52 4.52 -19.46 -27.30
CA LYS A 52 4.58 -20.29 -28.52
C LYS A 52 5.61 -19.79 -29.55
N LYS A 53 6.10 -18.54 -29.44
CA LYS A 53 7.09 -17.99 -30.37
C LYS A 53 8.50 -18.54 -30.09
N SER A 54 8.89 -19.61 -30.79
CA SER A 54 10.24 -20.17 -30.72
C SER A 54 11.22 -19.67 -31.80
N SER A 55 10.82 -18.88 -32.82
CA SER A 55 11.77 -18.55 -33.91
C SER A 55 11.47 -17.38 -34.87
N SER A 56 10.56 -16.45 -34.60
CA SER A 56 10.43 -15.24 -35.42
C SER A 56 10.59 -14.01 -34.55
N ALA A 57 11.39 -13.03 -35.01
CA ALA A 57 11.83 -11.81 -34.33
C ALA A 57 11.08 -11.49 -33.02
N PRO A 58 11.80 -11.39 -31.88
CA PRO A 58 11.16 -11.18 -30.59
C PRO A 58 10.34 -9.91 -30.61
N ASP A 59 9.16 -9.94 -29.97
CA ASP A 59 8.44 -8.70 -29.73
C ASP A 59 9.32 -7.83 -28.82
N VAL A 60 9.42 -6.54 -29.14
CA VAL A 60 10.26 -5.60 -28.40
C VAL A 60 9.37 -4.53 -27.80
N TYR A 61 9.60 -4.23 -26.53
CA TYR A 61 9.01 -3.07 -25.87
C TYR A 61 10.06 -1.97 -25.74
N SER A 62 9.79 -0.83 -26.36
CA SER A 62 10.64 0.35 -26.27
C SER A 62 10.21 1.18 -25.06
N ILE A 63 11.07 1.26 -24.03
CA ILE A 63 10.84 2.16 -22.90
C ILE A 63 10.98 3.61 -23.41
N PRO A 64 10.05 4.53 -23.10
CA PRO A 64 10.20 5.93 -23.47
C PRO A 64 11.54 6.52 -23.00
N GLY A 65 12.39 6.96 -23.94
CA GLY A 65 13.72 7.50 -23.65
C GLY A 65 14.74 6.46 -23.15
N GLY A 66 14.41 5.17 -23.20
CA GLY A 66 15.21 4.07 -22.63
C GLY A 66 15.63 3.03 -23.66
N LYS A 67 16.18 1.91 -23.15
CA LYS A 67 16.57 0.76 -23.95
C LYS A 67 15.36 -0.09 -24.32
N GLU A 68 15.50 -0.79 -25.43
CA GLU A 68 14.56 -1.82 -25.86
C GLU A 68 14.65 -3.05 -24.95
N VAL A 69 13.48 -3.53 -24.52
CA VAL A 69 13.31 -4.75 -23.74
C VAL A 69 12.78 -5.83 -24.66
N LYS A 70 13.53 -6.91 -24.78
CA LYS A 70 13.08 -8.11 -25.48
C LYS A 70 11.97 -8.77 -24.66
N LEU A 71 10.79 -8.92 -25.25
CA LEU A 71 9.65 -9.54 -24.59
C LEU A 71 9.84 -11.06 -24.64
N GLU A 72 10.06 -11.62 -23.46
CA GLU A 72 10.21 -13.05 -23.23
C GLU A 72 9.32 -13.44 -22.04
N ASP A 73 8.91 -14.71 -21.98
CA ASP A 73 8.09 -15.26 -20.90
C ASP A 73 8.66 -14.99 -19.51
N SER A 74 9.98 -14.94 -19.39
CA SER A 74 10.67 -14.65 -18.12
C SER A 74 10.45 -13.23 -17.60
N CYS A 75 10.05 -12.29 -18.47
CA CYS A 75 9.90 -10.87 -18.15
C CYS A 75 8.45 -10.47 -17.90
N VAL A 76 7.50 -11.39 -18.09
CA VAL A 76 6.08 -11.11 -17.91
C VAL A 76 5.48 -11.97 -16.80
N CYS A 77 4.56 -11.41 -16.02
CA CYS A 77 3.89 -12.15 -14.95
C CYS A 77 2.45 -11.71 -14.76
N PHE A 78 1.57 -12.66 -14.43
CA PHE A 78 0.21 -12.37 -14.04
C PHE A 78 0.14 -12.11 -12.53
N VAL A 79 -0.53 -11.03 -12.16
CA VAL A 79 -0.83 -10.68 -10.76
C VAL A 79 -2.32 -10.44 -10.58
N PRO A 80 -2.95 -10.86 -9.47
CA PRO A 80 -4.38 -10.62 -9.26
C PRO A 80 -4.67 -9.12 -9.15
N LEU A 81 -5.73 -8.65 -9.80
CA LEU A 81 -6.20 -7.27 -9.67
C LEU A 81 -6.88 -7.04 -8.32
N TYR A 82 -7.55 -8.08 -7.81
CA TYR A 82 -8.27 -8.04 -6.54
C TYR A 82 -7.77 -9.14 -5.60
N ARG A 83 -7.63 -8.81 -4.31
CA ARG A 83 -7.22 -9.80 -3.30
C ARG A 83 -8.23 -10.92 -3.13
N ASN A 84 -9.53 -10.59 -3.20
CA ASN A 84 -10.63 -11.54 -2.99
C ASN A 84 -11.13 -12.19 -4.27
N ASN A 85 -10.52 -11.90 -5.42
CA ASN A 85 -10.89 -12.51 -6.69
C ASN A 85 -9.63 -12.85 -7.51
N PRO A 86 -9.19 -14.12 -7.52
CA PRO A 86 -8.01 -14.55 -8.26
C PRO A 86 -8.24 -14.69 -9.76
N THR A 87 -9.48 -14.58 -10.27
CA THR A 87 -9.76 -14.76 -11.71
C THR A 87 -9.37 -13.54 -12.53
N CYS A 88 -9.59 -12.34 -12.00
CA CYS A 88 -9.20 -11.09 -12.66
C CYS A 88 -7.73 -10.78 -12.37
N LYS A 89 -6.89 -10.83 -13.41
CA LYS A 89 -5.44 -10.65 -13.32
C LYS A 89 -4.96 -9.57 -14.28
N MET A 90 -3.82 -9.00 -13.93
CA MET A 90 -3.09 -8.02 -14.71
C MET A 90 -1.82 -8.68 -15.21
N LEU A 91 -1.51 -8.53 -16.50
CA LEU A 91 -0.23 -8.96 -17.06
C LEU A 91 0.77 -7.81 -16.97
N LEU A 92 1.83 -8.00 -16.18
CA LEU A 92 2.89 -7.03 -15.96
C LEU A 92 4.12 -7.38 -16.81
N LEU A 93 4.85 -6.35 -17.23
CA LEU A 93 6.20 -6.45 -17.78
C LEU A 93 7.20 -5.95 -16.74
N THR A 94 8.19 -6.78 -16.41
CA THR A 94 9.26 -6.50 -15.46
C THR A 94 10.61 -6.31 -16.16
N ASP A 95 11.53 -5.58 -15.53
CA ASP A 95 12.89 -5.44 -16.05
C ASP A 95 13.59 -6.81 -16.06
N PRO A 96 14.18 -7.24 -17.19
CA PRO A 96 14.94 -8.48 -17.25
C PRO A 96 16.07 -8.58 -16.20
N LYS A 97 16.66 -7.44 -15.82
CA LYS A 97 17.78 -7.34 -14.87
C LYS A 97 17.31 -7.19 -13.43
N ASP A 98 16.13 -6.63 -13.23
CA ASP A 98 15.52 -6.39 -11.94
C ASP A 98 14.03 -6.76 -11.97
N LYS A 99 13.72 -7.96 -11.50
CA LYS A 99 12.35 -8.48 -11.51
C LYS A 99 11.40 -7.73 -10.57
N GLU A 100 11.93 -6.88 -9.68
CA GLU A 100 11.12 -6.03 -8.81
C GLU A 100 10.74 -4.70 -9.50
N THR A 101 11.41 -4.34 -10.59
CA THR A 101 11.05 -3.15 -11.38
C THR A 101 9.99 -3.50 -12.42
N VAL A 102 8.78 -2.97 -12.24
CA VAL A 102 7.69 -3.07 -13.24
C VAL A 102 7.79 -1.91 -14.23
N LEU A 103 7.81 -2.23 -15.52
CA LEU A 103 7.98 -1.28 -16.61
C LEU A 103 6.64 -0.88 -17.26
N ALA A 104 5.74 -1.85 -17.44
CA ALA A 104 4.49 -1.66 -18.15
C ALA A 104 3.41 -2.66 -17.71
N VAL A 105 2.17 -2.35 -18.05
CA VAL A 105 1.01 -3.26 -17.91
C VAL A 105 0.39 -3.51 -19.27
N TYR A 106 -0.03 -4.74 -19.55
CA TYR A 106 -0.71 -5.07 -20.79
C TYR A 106 -2.22 -4.87 -20.65
N LEU A 107 -2.78 -3.93 -21.41
CA LEU A 107 -4.19 -3.59 -21.39
C LEU A 107 -4.65 -3.16 -22.78
N ASN A 108 -5.85 -3.59 -23.16
CA ASN A 108 -6.46 -3.26 -24.46
C ASN A 108 -5.49 -3.49 -25.63
N GLN A 109 -4.87 -4.68 -25.64
CA GLN A 109 -3.94 -5.15 -26.66
C GLN A 109 -2.63 -4.35 -26.79
N CYS A 110 -2.29 -3.51 -25.82
CA CYS A 110 -1.08 -2.68 -25.83
C CYS A 110 -0.35 -2.71 -24.49
N TRP A 111 0.96 -2.51 -24.54
CA TRP A 111 1.79 -2.27 -23.35
C TRP A 111 1.73 -0.80 -22.97
N TRP A 112 1.20 -0.53 -21.78
CA TRP A 112 1.12 0.82 -21.21
C TRP A 112 2.23 1.04 -20.19
N PRO A 113 3.07 2.07 -20.37
CA PRO A 113 4.02 2.48 -19.33
C PRO A 113 3.27 2.77 -18.03
N VAL A 114 3.85 2.37 -16.88
CA VAL A 114 3.26 2.59 -15.55
C VAL A 114 2.87 4.06 -15.34
N GLU A 115 3.72 4.99 -15.78
CA GLU A 115 3.48 6.44 -15.65
C GLU A 115 2.36 6.97 -16.57
N ASP A 116 1.99 6.25 -17.63
CA ASP A 116 0.90 6.66 -18.53
C ASP A 116 -0.45 6.10 -18.09
N VAL A 117 -0.47 4.95 -17.39
CA VAL A 117 -1.69 4.39 -16.80
C VAL A 117 -2.32 5.36 -15.80
N VAL A 118 -1.49 6.09 -15.05
CA VAL A 118 -1.94 7.03 -14.01
C VAL A 118 -2.26 8.42 -14.53
N LYS A 119 -2.29 8.63 -15.85
CA LYS A 119 -2.61 9.92 -16.47
C LYS A 119 -4.03 9.95 -17.02
N THR A 120 -4.51 11.16 -17.24
CA THR A 120 -5.80 11.46 -17.84
C THR A 120 -5.70 12.76 -18.65
N ALA A 121 -6.47 12.82 -19.73
CA ALA A 121 -6.65 14.01 -20.54
C ALA A 121 -8.00 14.68 -20.26
N ASP A 122 -8.84 14.06 -19.43
CA ASP A 122 -10.11 14.64 -18.99
C ASP A 122 -9.85 15.73 -17.95
N PRO A 123 -10.07 17.02 -18.28
CA PRO A 123 -9.83 18.11 -17.35
C PRO A 123 -10.83 18.12 -16.18
N SER A 124 -11.95 17.40 -16.28
CA SER A 124 -12.92 17.27 -15.18
C SER A 124 -12.41 16.35 -14.08
N ARG A 125 -11.41 15.51 -14.38
CA ARG A 125 -10.78 14.60 -13.42
C ARG A 125 -9.68 15.34 -12.64
N ASP A 126 -10.11 16.25 -11.77
CA ASP A 126 -9.26 17.00 -10.84
C ASP A 126 -9.79 16.93 -9.40
N GLY A 127 -8.89 16.85 -8.42
CA GLY A 127 -9.26 16.69 -7.02
C GLY A 127 -9.52 15.25 -6.59
N LEU A 128 -10.19 15.08 -5.44
CA LEU A 128 -10.49 13.76 -4.86
C LEU A 128 -11.73 13.18 -5.50
N ILE A 129 -11.57 12.05 -6.19
CA ILE A 129 -12.64 11.39 -6.93
C ILE A 129 -12.76 9.95 -6.46
N SER A 130 -14.00 9.53 -6.16
CA SER A 130 -14.31 8.16 -5.77
C SER A 130 -14.09 7.20 -6.93
N VAL A 131 -13.47 6.06 -6.66
CA VAL A 131 -13.25 5.01 -7.65
C VAL A 131 -14.58 4.32 -7.96
N GLN A 132 -15.09 4.50 -9.17
CA GLN A 132 -16.37 3.96 -9.63
C GLN A 132 -16.24 3.08 -10.87
N THR A 133 -15.28 3.38 -11.72
CA THR A 133 -15.08 2.69 -13.00
C THR A 133 -13.98 1.62 -12.91
N PHE A 134 -13.99 0.69 -13.86
CA PHE A 134 -12.92 -0.30 -13.97
C PHE A 134 -11.55 0.33 -14.30
N GLY A 135 -11.53 1.37 -15.13
CA GLY A 135 -10.31 2.14 -15.41
C GLY A 135 -9.72 2.75 -14.14
N GLU A 136 -10.54 3.37 -13.29
CA GLU A 136 -10.07 3.91 -12.00
C GLU A 136 -9.62 2.80 -11.04
N ARG A 137 -10.21 1.61 -11.10
CA ARG A 137 -9.73 0.44 -10.33
C ARG A 137 -8.33 0.00 -10.77
N ILE A 138 -8.04 0.04 -12.07
CA ILE A 138 -6.70 -0.22 -12.59
C ILE A 138 -5.73 0.88 -12.13
N VAL A 139 -6.12 2.15 -12.19
CA VAL A 139 -5.27 3.26 -11.69
C VAL A 139 -4.96 3.08 -10.21
N LEU A 140 -5.96 2.74 -9.40
CA LEU A 140 -5.78 2.44 -7.97
C LEU A 140 -4.83 1.26 -7.75
N PHE A 141 -4.98 0.19 -8.55
CA PHE A 141 -4.08 -0.96 -8.51
C PHE A 141 -2.63 -0.55 -8.82
N VAL A 142 -2.42 0.23 -9.88
CA VAL A 142 -1.08 0.71 -10.25
C VAL A 142 -0.49 1.60 -9.14
N LEU A 143 -1.27 2.51 -8.56
CA LEU A 143 -0.82 3.35 -7.46
C LEU A 143 -0.43 2.54 -6.22
N ASN A 144 -1.25 1.55 -5.83
CA ASN A 144 -1.06 0.78 -4.61
C ASN A 144 -0.03 -0.34 -4.76
N TYR A 145 -0.24 -1.23 -5.73
CA TYR A 145 0.54 -2.44 -5.85
C TYR A 145 1.91 -2.15 -6.50
N ILE A 146 1.91 -1.39 -7.59
CA ILE A 146 3.13 -1.16 -8.38
C ILE A 146 3.92 0.04 -7.81
N ILE A 147 3.34 1.23 -7.85
CA ILE A 147 4.07 2.45 -7.49
C ILE A 147 4.38 2.45 -5.99
N PHE A 148 3.38 2.29 -5.13
CA PHE A 148 3.60 2.26 -3.69
C PHE A 148 4.29 0.98 -3.23
N GLY A 149 3.81 -0.19 -3.66
CA GLY A 149 4.30 -1.49 -3.18
C GLY A 149 5.67 -1.91 -3.72
N MET A 150 6.01 -1.56 -4.96
CA MET A 150 7.25 -2.04 -5.60
C MET A 150 8.26 -0.92 -5.88
N LEU A 151 7.81 0.23 -6.42
CA LEU A 151 8.73 1.28 -6.89
C LEU A 151 9.12 2.32 -5.83
N GLU A 152 8.18 2.71 -4.97
CA GLU A 152 8.37 3.71 -3.91
C GLU A 152 8.44 3.12 -2.50
N GLY A 153 8.14 1.82 -2.37
CA GLY A 153 8.17 1.08 -1.12
C GLY A 153 9.56 1.07 -0.49
N SER A 154 9.61 0.96 0.84
CA SER A 154 10.88 0.73 1.55
C SER A 154 11.19 -0.76 1.52
N SER A 155 12.36 -1.14 1.03
CA SER A 155 12.87 -2.52 1.11
C SER A 155 13.04 -3.04 2.55
N ALA A 156 12.81 -2.19 3.56
CA ALA A 156 12.92 -2.53 4.97
C ALA A 156 11.65 -3.17 5.57
N ASN A 157 10.51 -3.12 4.89
CA ASN A 157 9.29 -3.79 5.34
C ASN A 157 8.87 -4.81 4.28
N ASP A 158 9.05 -6.10 4.57
CA ASP A 158 8.60 -7.27 3.77
C ASP A 158 7.07 -7.34 3.54
N ALA A 159 6.33 -6.27 3.84
CA ALA A 159 4.90 -6.19 3.62
C ALA A 159 4.63 -5.82 2.16
N PHE A 160 4.50 -6.83 1.30
CA PHE A 160 3.89 -6.65 -0.01
C PHE A 160 2.47 -6.10 0.18
N PHE A 161 2.21 -4.90 -0.35
CA PHE A 161 0.85 -4.36 -0.36
C PHE A 161 0.00 -5.20 -1.28
N LEU A 162 -0.84 -6.05 -0.70
CA LEU A 162 -1.81 -6.83 -1.45
C LEU A 162 -2.78 -5.88 -2.16
N PRO A 163 -3.32 -6.29 -3.32
CA PRO A 163 -4.37 -5.53 -3.98
C PRO A 163 -5.58 -5.31 -3.06
N HIS A 164 -6.36 -4.27 -3.36
CA HIS A 164 -7.62 -4.00 -2.66
C HIS A 164 -8.66 -5.07 -3.04
N SER A 165 -9.69 -5.24 -2.21
CA SER A 165 -10.83 -6.06 -2.62
C SER A 165 -11.62 -5.36 -3.74
N ALA A 166 -12.40 -6.12 -4.52
CA ALA A 166 -13.24 -5.53 -5.57
C ALA A 166 -14.28 -4.52 -5.03
N THR A 167 -14.71 -4.70 -3.78
CA THR A 167 -15.74 -3.89 -3.13
C THR A 167 -15.18 -2.78 -2.24
N GLU A 168 -13.86 -2.71 -2.08
CA GLU A 168 -13.22 -1.75 -1.19
C GLU A 168 -13.39 -0.32 -1.68
N CYS A 169 -13.88 0.57 -0.81
CA CYS A 169 -14.05 1.96 -1.14
C CYS A 169 -12.69 2.65 -1.20
N ALA A 170 -12.47 3.49 -2.22
CA ALA A 170 -11.26 4.28 -2.35
C ALA A 170 -11.54 5.58 -3.11
N LYS A 171 -10.70 6.59 -2.87
CA LYS A 171 -10.65 7.80 -3.70
C LYS A 171 -9.24 8.02 -4.23
N ILE A 172 -9.15 8.49 -5.46
CA ILE A 172 -7.90 8.90 -6.09
C ILE A 172 -7.87 10.43 -6.11
N LEU A 173 -6.74 11.01 -5.71
CA LEU A 173 -6.48 12.43 -5.87
C LEU A 173 -5.80 12.66 -7.22
N TRP A 174 -6.51 13.36 -8.09
CA TRP A 174 -6.04 13.81 -9.38
C TRP A 174 -5.55 15.25 -9.30
N ARG A 175 -4.47 15.54 -10.02
CA ARG A 175 -3.92 16.89 -10.14
C ARG A 175 -3.19 17.04 -11.46
N ASN A 176 -3.55 18.05 -12.24
CA ASN A 176 -2.89 18.38 -13.51
C ASN A 176 -2.80 17.20 -14.49
N GLY A 177 -3.88 16.43 -14.63
CA GLY A 177 -3.94 15.29 -15.56
C GLY A 177 -3.23 14.02 -15.06
N GLU A 178 -2.88 13.94 -13.76
CA GLU A 178 -2.17 12.80 -13.19
C GLU A 178 -2.76 12.39 -11.84
N ALA A 179 -2.84 11.09 -11.57
CA ALA A 179 -3.17 10.55 -10.28
C ALA A 179 -1.95 10.62 -9.34
N VAL A 180 -2.04 11.46 -8.31
CA VAL A 180 -0.89 11.81 -7.46
C VAL A 180 -0.90 11.14 -6.09
N ALA A 181 -2.07 10.71 -5.63
CA ALA A 181 -2.30 10.09 -4.34
C ALA A 181 -3.60 9.28 -4.33
N PHE A 182 -3.78 8.44 -3.33
CA PHE A 182 -5.06 7.78 -3.06
C PHE A 182 -5.23 7.52 -1.57
N TYR A 183 -6.47 7.24 -1.17
CA TYR A 183 -6.74 6.56 0.09
C TYR A 183 -7.86 5.52 -0.08
N SER A 184 -7.84 4.47 0.73
CA SER A 184 -8.85 3.42 0.80
C SER A 184 -9.54 3.39 2.17
N VAL A 185 -10.76 2.84 2.21
CA VAL A 185 -11.62 2.81 3.39
C VAL A 185 -12.22 1.41 3.57
N LYS A 186 -12.11 0.89 4.78
CA LYS A 186 -12.96 -0.21 5.25
C LYS A 186 -14.24 0.37 5.82
N MET A 187 -15.37 0.01 5.21
CA MET A 187 -16.67 0.50 5.62
C MET A 187 -17.13 -0.20 6.90
N LYS A 188 -17.79 0.54 7.78
CA LYS A 188 -18.51 -0.06 8.92
C LYS A 188 -19.49 -1.13 8.40
N GLY A 189 -19.49 -2.29 9.03
CA GLY A 189 -20.27 -3.46 8.63
C GLY A 189 -19.64 -4.32 7.53
N SER A 190 -18.55 -3.89 6.89
CA SER A 190 -17.83 -4.74 5.93
C SER A 190 -16.97 -5.79 6.63
N LEU A 191 -16.80 -6.95 6.00
CA LEU A 191 -16.01 -8.07 6.55
C LEU A 191 -14.53 -7.68 6.71
N CYS A 192 -13.96 -8.01 7.88
CA CYS A 192 -12.54 -7.81 8.16
C CYS A 192 -11.66 -8.75 7.36
N ASP A 193 -12.07 -10.00 7.25
CA ASP A 193 -11.45 -11.04 6.43
C ASP A 193 -12.51 -12.09 6.01
N SER A 194 -12.10 -13.03 5.16
CA SER A 194 -12.99 -14.07 4.62
C SER A 194 -13.29 -15.23 5.57
N THR A 195 -12.69 -15.24 6.76
CA THR A 195 -12.57 -16.43 7.62
C THR A 195 -13.22 -16.22 8.99
N THR A 196 -13.06 -15.06 9.60
CA THR A 196 -13.46 -14.77 10.98
C THR A 196 -14.91 -14.31 11.11
N SER A 197 -15.60 -14.06 9.98
CA SER A 197 -16.96 -13.47 9.94
C SER A 197 -17.11 -12.17 10.74
N GLN A 198 -16.00 -11.54 11.14
CA GLN A 198 -16.00 -10.27 11.85
C GLN A 198 -16.20 -9.12 10.87
N CYS A 199 -16.91 -8.08 11.30
CA CYS A 199 -17.11 -6.87 10.52
C CYS A 199 -16.52 -5.65 11.24
N TYR A 200 -16.04 -4.69 10.46
CA TYR A 200 -15.57 -3.41 10.99
C TYR A 200 -16.69 -2.69 11.76
N LEU A 201 -16.39 -2.23 12.97
CA LEU A 201 -17.37 -1.57 13.85
C LEU A 201 -17.48 -0.06 13.64
N LEU A 202 -16.57 0.52 12.86
CA LEU A 202 -16.49 1.92 12.48
C LEU A 202 -15.83 2.05 11.10
N PRO A 203 -16.01 3.19 10.39
CA PRO A 203 -15.25 3.45 9.17
C PRO A 203 -13.76 3.58 9.48
N VAL A 204 -12.90 2.90 8.71
CA VAL A 204 -11.46 2.92 8.90
C VAL A 204 -10.76 3.35 7.62
N LEU A 205 -9.95 4.41 7.68
CA LEU A 205 -9.00 4.77 6.63
C LEU A 205 -7.87 3.73 6.64
N ASP A 206 -7.82 2.90 5.60
CA ASP A 206 -6.99 1.69 5.59
C ASP A 206 -5.59 1.94 5.04
N THR A 207 -5.54 2.45 3.82
CA THR A 207 -4.29 2.84 3.16
C THR A 207 -4.40 4.30 2.73
N ILE A 208 -3.33 5.06 2.95
CA ILE A 208 -3.18 6.42 2.46
C ILE A 208 -1.80 6.57 1.87
N PHE A 209 -1.73 7.05 0.64
CA PHE A 209 -0.48 7.14 -0.09
C PHE A 209 -0.42 8.42 -0.91
N VAL A 210 0.74 9.08 -0.85
CA VAL A 210 1.09 10.21 -1.71
C VAL A 210 2.38 9.85 -2.43
N ARG A 211 2.36 9.88 -3.77
CA ARG A 211 3.55 9.63 -4.58
C ARG A 211 4.68 10.57 -4.19
N ARG A 212 5.92 10.06 -4.17
CA ARG A 212 7.10 10.72 -3.61
C ARG A 212 7.31 12.13 -4.17
N LYS A 213 7.10 12.30 -5.48
CA LYS A 213 7.25 13.58 -6.19
C LYS A 213 6.20 14.65 -5.82
N TYR A 214 5.14 14.29 -5.09
CA TYR A 214 4.08 15.20 -4.62
C TYR A 214 3.95 15.29 -3.09
N ARG A 215 4.88 14.69 -2.33
CA ARG A 215 4.89 14.78 -0.86
C ARG A 215 5.24 16.20 -0.41
N ARG A 216 4.98 16.51 0.87
CA ARG A 216 5.19 17.83 1.49
C ARG A 216 4.32 18.97 0.94
N GLY A 217 3.35 18.67 0.08
CA GLY A 217 2.35 19.63 -0.44
C GLY A 217 1.01 19.68 0.30
N GLY A 218 0.91 19.11 1.52
CA GLY A 218 -0.34 19.09 2.29
C GLY A 218 -1.40 18.08 1.80
N LEU A 219 -1.08 17.19 0.86
CA LEU A 219 -2.06 16.26 0.27
C LEU A 219 -2.58 15.22 1.27
N GLY A 220 -1.73 14.75 2.21
CA GLY A 220 -2.15 13.85 3.28
C GLY A 220 -3.21 14.47 4.20
N MET A 221 -3.02 15.75 4.57
CA MET A 221 -4.02 16.52 5.34
C MET A 221 -5.34 16.65 4.59
N LYS A 222 -5.27 16.94 3.28
CA LYS A 222 -6.46 17.06 2.41
C LYS A 222 -7.27 15.76 2.38
N MET A 223 -6.59 14.62 2.24
CA MET A 223 -7.25 13.30 2.24
C MET A 223 -7.82 12.94 3.61
N LEU A 224 -7.11 13.24 4.70
CA LEU A 224 -7.62 12.98 6.05
C LEU A 224 -8.85 13.85 6.37
N HIS A 225 -8.86 15.11 5.94
CA HIS A 225 -10.02 15.99 6.05
C HIS A 225 -11.22 15.46 5.28
N ASP A 226 -11.02 15.08 4.01
CA ASP A 226 -12.08 14.53 3.16
C ASP A 226 -12.64 13.20 3.70
N PHE A 227 -11.80 12.35 4.29
CA PHE A 227 -12.24 11.15 5.00
C PHE A 227 -13.16 11.51 6.19
N CYS A 228 -12.75 12.45 7.05
CA CYS A 228 -13.57 12.87 8.18
C CYS A 228 -14.92 13.42 7.71
N LEU A 229 -14.92 14.31 6.71
CA LEU A 229 -16.13 14.88 6.11
C LEU A 229 -17.07 13.83 5.49
N SER A 230 -16.50 12.75 4.94
CA SER A 230 -17.30 11.65 4.38
C SER A 230 -18.10 10.88 5.44
N PHE A 231 -17.72 11.00 6.72
CA PHE A 231 -18.33 10.26 7.83
C PHE A 231 -18.69 11.17 9.02
N MET A 232 -19.21 12.37 8.75
CA MET A 232 -19.60 13.36 9.78
C MET A 232 -20.58 12.84 10.84
N ALA A 233 -21.42 11.88 10.49
CA ALA A 233 -22.42 11.30 11.41
C ALA A 233 -21.84 10.28 12.41
N GLU A 234 -20.59 9.82 12.22
CA GLU A 234 -19.98 8.81 13.08
C GLU A 234 -19.21 9.45 14.24
N ASP A 235 -19.46 8.98 15.46
CA ASP A 235 -18.79 9.48 16.67
C ASP A 235 -17.31 9.07 16.75
N ALA A 236 -16.93 7.99 16.05
CA ALA A 236 -15.58 7.47 16.00
C ALA A 236 -15.21 7.04 14.58
N LEU A 237 -13.99 7.41 14.18
CA LEU A 237 -13.36 7.08 12.92
C LEU A 237 -12.00 6.41 13.17
N GLY A 238 -11.69 5.41 12.38
CA GLY A 238 -10.43 4.67 12.47
C GLY A 238 -9.41 5.06 11.43
N ILE A 239 -8.14 4.91 11.78
CA ILE A 239 -7.02 4.77 10.86
C ILE A 239 -6.36 3.42 11.17
N SER A 240 -6.13 2.58 10.16
CA SER A 240 -5.60 1.23 10.35
C SER A 240 -4.23 1.25 11.05
N CYS A 241 -4.08 0.37 12.05
CA CYS A 241 -2.82 0.07 12.73
C CYS A 241 -1.94 -0.88 11.87
N PRO A 242 -0.60 -0.71 11.84
CA PRO A 242 0.15 0.41 12.41
C PRO A 242 0.10 1.63 11.49
N ILE A 243 -0.15 2.80 12.08
CA ILE A 243 -0.04 4.06 11.33
C ILE A 243 1.44 4.36 11.08
N SER A 244 1.79 4.60 9.81
CA SER A 244 3.18 4.81 9.41
C SER A 244 3.87 5.98 10.13
N ALA A 245 5.19 5.89 10.30
CA ALA A 245 6.01 6.97 10.88
C ALA A 245 5.81 8.33 10.18
N ALA A 246 5.63 8.33 8.85
CA ALA A 246 5.34 9.56 8.11
C ALA A 246 3.99 10.21 8.48
N MET A 247 3.03 9.41 8.95
CA MET A 247 1.73 9.86 9.45
C MET A 247 1.77 10.21 10.96
N TYR A 248 2.54 9.46 11.76
CA TYR A 248 2.56 9.52 13.23
C TYR A 248 3.75 10.22 13.86
N GLN A 249 4.99 9.92 13.46
CA GLN A 249 6.21 10.35 14.15
C GLN A 249 7.49 9.99 13.40
N GLY A 250 8.35 10.97 13.16
CA GLY A 250 9.77 10.76 12.90
C GLY A 250 10.55 10.98 14.20
N LYS A 251 11.31 9.98 14.67
CA LYS A 251 12.38 10.23 15.64
C LYS A 251 13.52 10.95 14.93
N SER A 252 13.60 12.27 15.02
CA SER A 252 14.83 13.06 14.88
C SER A 252 14.61 14.49 15.35
N PHE A 253 15.69 15.10 15.82
CA PHE A 253 15.73 16.14 16.83
C PHE A 253 15.36 17.56 16.37
N ASP A 254 14.90 17.75 15.13
CA ASP A 254 14.55 19.08 14.62
C ASP A 254 13.26 19.02 13.78
N VAL A 255 12.35 19.92 14.14
CA VAL A 255 10.92 20.03 13.83
C VAL A 255 10.54 19.88 12.34
N GLU A 256 9.64 18.95 12.02
CA GLU A 256 8.63 19.11 10.94
C GLU A 256 7.32 18.40 11.35
N ALA A 257 6.23 19.17 11.44
CA ALA A 257 4.94 18.71 11.95
C ALA A 257 4.29 17.62 11.07
N LEU A 258 3.76 16.61 11.77
CA LEU A 258 3.22 15.34 11.29
C LEU A 258 1.84 15.53 10.65
N VAL A 259 1.42 14.61 9.77
CA VAL A 259 0.09 14.70 9.16
C VAL A 259 -1.02 14.63 10.22
N CYS A 260 -1.02 13.61 11.08
CA CYS A 260 -2.05 13.46 12.11
C CYS A 260 -1.97 14.58 13.17
N GLN A 261 -0.77 14.95 13.63
CA GLN A 261 -0.61 16.00 14.63
C GLN A 261 -1.10 17.35 14.10
N LYS A 262 -0.64 17.75 12.91
CA LYS A 262 -1.04 19.01 12.29
C LYS A 262 -2.53 19.04 11.99
N PHE A 263 -3.09 17.91 11.54
CA PHE A 263 -4.52 17.76 11.29
C PHE A 263 -5.33 18.02 12.56
N LEU A 264 -4.99 17.32 13.64
CA LEU A 264 -5.71 17.40 14.91
C LEU A 264 -5.52 18.75 15.64
N GLN A 265 -4.42 19.46 15.39
CA GLN A 265 -4.25 20.85 15.82
C GLN A 265 -5.12 21.82 15.01
N THR A 266 -5.31 21.55 13.71
CA THR A 266 -6.11 22.40 12.81
C THR A 266 -7.61 22.20 13.02
N TYR A 267 -8.03 20.96 13.34
CA TYR A 267 -9.42 20.54 13.49
C TYR A 267 -9.65 19.92 14.89
N PRO A 268 -9.78 20.74 15.96
CA PRO A 268 -9.94 20.25 17.33
C PRO A 268 -11.16 19.34 17.53
N GLU A 269 -12.21 19.53 16.74
CA GLU A 269 -13.41 18.69 16.73
C GLU A 269 -13.12 17.22 16.42
N GLU A 270 -12.06 16.94 15.65
CA GLU A 270 -11.65 15.59 15.27
C GLU A 270 -10.76 14.91 16.33
N GLN A 271 -10.24 15.64 17.32
CA GLN A 271 -9.36 15.09 18.37
C GLN A 271 -9.99 13.95 19.14
N LYS A 272 -11.30 14.02 19.40
CA LYS A 272 -12.07 12.97 20.08
C LYS A 272 -12.53 11.85 19.15
N ARG A 273 -12.53 12.09 17.83
CA ARG A 273 -13.14 11.21 16.82
C ARG A 273 -12.14 10.29 16.15
N LEU A 274 -10.87 10.66 16.04
CA LEU A 274 -9.86 9.86 15.33
C LEU A 274 -9.12 8.89 16.25
N TRP A 275 -9.12 7.61 15.87
CA TRP A 275 -8.51 6.50 16.58
C TRP A 275 -7.58 5.70 15.66
N GLU A 276 -6.44 5.26 16.17
CA GLU A 276 -5.68 4.16 15.57
C GLU A 276 -6.39 2.86 15.93
N VAL A 277 -6.65 2.00 14.93
CA VAL A 277 -7.57 0.88 15.05
C VAL A 277 -6.94 -0.42 14.55
N GLU A 278 -6.98 -1.45 15.40
CA GLU A 278 -6.84 -2.84 14.99
C GLU A 278 -8.24 -3.39 14.64
N ALA A 279 -8.36 -4.13 13.54
CA ALA A 279 -9.63 -4.73 13.15
C ALA A 279 -10.14 -5.73 14.22
N PRO A 280 -11.47 -5.83 14.47
CA PRO A 280 -12.59 -5.08 13.86
C PRO A 280 -12.83 -3.66 14.39
N GLY A 281 -12.07 -3.20 15.38
CA GLY A 281 -12.13 -1.84 15.91
C GLY A 281 -13.11 -1.63 17.06
N ASP A 282 -13.25 -2.64 17.92
CA ASP A 282 -13.94 -2.50 19.20
C ASP A 282 -13.20 -1.51 20.13
N TRP A 283 -13.84 -1.11 21.23
CA TRP A 283 -13.29 -0.16 22.21
C TRP A 283 -11.93 -0.57 22.77
N SER A 284 -11.68 -1.87 22.93
CA SER A 284 -10.39 -2.40 23.40
C SER A 284 -9.31 -2.43 22.31
N GLN A 285 -9.69 -2.24 21.05
CA GLN A 285 -8.85 -2.37 19.86
C GLN A 285 -8.54 -1.02 19.21
N ARG A 286 -8.78 0.06 19.94
CA ARG A 286 -8.60 1.42 19.44
C ARG A 286 -7.89 2.32 20.43
N VAL A 287 -6.98 3.14 19.93
CA VAL A 287 -6.21 4.11 20.70
C VAL A 287 -6.45 5.50 20.13
N ASN A 288 -6.86 6.45 20.97
CA ASN A 288 -7.11 7.80 20.50
C ASN A 288 -5.79 8.44 20.01
N ILE A 289 -5.78 8.92 18.77
CA ILE A 289 -4.56 9.40 18.11
C ILE A 289 -4.03 10.65 18.80
N TRP A 290 -4.92 11.58 19.18
CA TRP A 290 -4.54 12.82 19.84
C TRP A 290 -3.88 12.56 21.20
N LEU A 291 -4.53 11.74 22.04
CA LEU A 291 -4.01 11.41 23.37
C LEU A 291 -2.65 10.71 23.29
N LYS A 292 -2.49 9.76 22.34
CA LYS A 292 -1.20 9.09 22.09
C LYS A 292 -0.09 10.09 21.79
N ILE A 293 -0.35 11.05 20.89
CA ILE A 293 0.61 12.11 20.55
C ILE A 293 0.98 12.97 21.78
N GLN A 294 0.00 13.35 22.62
CA GLN A 294 0.27 14.17 23.81
C GLN A 294 1.12 13.44 24.85
N MET A 295 0.87 12.14 25.05
CA MET A 295 1.65 11.32 25.99
C MET A 295 3.11 11.17 25.53
N GLU A 296 3.33 10.96 24.24
CA GLU A 296 4.68 10.82 23.66
C GLU A 296 5.45 12.15 23.61
N SER A 297 4.75 13.28 23.59
CA SER A 297 5.32 14.63 23.60
C SER A 297 5.70 15.13 25.01
N SER A 298 5.31 14.40 26.07
CA SER A 298 5.54 14.82 27.45
C SER A 298 6.99 14.53 27.91
N PRO A 299 7.73 15.49 28.51
CA PRO A 299 9.13 15.29 28.95
C PRO A 299 9.35 14.34 30.14
N ALA A 300 8.38 13.50 30.50
CA ALA A 300 8.42 12.64 31.68
C ALA A 300 9.26 11.37 31.44
N GLY A 301 10.54 11.55 31.13
CA GLY A 301 11.52 10.48 30.91
C GLY A 301 12.97 10.87 31.22
N LYS A 302 13.20 12.04 31.84
CA LYS A 302 14.51 12.45 32.39
C LYS A 302 14.44 12.77 33.89
N ALA A 303 13.58 12.08 34.64
CA ALA A 303 13.79 11.98 36.08
C ALA A 303 14.73 10.80 36.32
N LYS A 304 16.04 11.07 36.40
CA LYS A 304 16.95 10.15 37.08
C LYS A 304 16.40 9.97 38.49
N ALA A 305 15.84 8.80 38.77
CA ALA A 305 15.63 8.34 40.12
C ALA A 305 17.01 8.27 40.79
N GLY A 306 17.42 9.37 41.40
CA GLY A 306 18.53 9.41 42.33
C GLY A 306 18.11 8.62 43.54
N PHE A 307 18.33 7.29 43.51
CA PHE A 307 18.36 6.48 44.70
C PHE A 307 19.60 6.93 45.48
N GLN A 308 19.45 7.96 46.31
CA GLN A 308 20.44 8.26 47.34
C GLN A 308 20.31 7.17 48.40
N THR A 309 21.17 6.16 48.29
CA THR A 309 21.51 5.27 49.39
C THR A 309 22.29 6.07 50.44
N THR A 310 21.59 6.75 51.32
CA THR A 310 22.18 7.25 52.57
C THR A 310 22.41 6.05 53.49
N LYS A 311 23.67 5.58 53.55
CA LYS A 311 24.15 4.71 54.63
C LYS A 311 23.98 5.42 55.98
N PRO A 312 23.35 4.83 56.99
CA PRO A 312 23.54 5.25 58.37
C PRO A 312 24.82 4.63 58.92
N ARG A 313 25.63 5.47 59.58
CA ARG A 313 26.80 5.08 60.37
C ARG A 313 26.39 4.27 61.60
N GLN A 314 27.32 3.44 62.05
CA GLN A 314 27.17 2.43 63.09
C GLN A 314 27.70 2.94 64.43
N SER A 315 26.85 2.96 65.47
CA SER A 315 27.07 3.08 66.93
C SER A 315 25.66 3.31 67.54
N ASP A 316 25.14 2.69 68.59
CA ASP A 316 25.69 1.87 69.69
C ASP A 316 24.62 0.86 70.17
N VAL A 317 25.10 -0.35 70.49
CA VAL A 317 24.87 -1.19 71.69
C VAL A 317 23.49 -1.22 72.41
N ASP A 318 22.98 -2.46 72.50
CA ASP A 318 22.10 -3.09 73.51
C ASP A 318 20.68 -2.59 73.79
N GLN A 319 19.68 -3.44 73.49
CA GLN A 319 18.98 -4.23 74.52
C GLN A 319 17.87 -5.16 73.95
N MET A 320 18.02 -6.45 74.29
CA MET A 320 16.98 -7.30 74.90
C MET A 320 15.73 -7.75 74.10
N SER A 321 15.88 -8.91 73.46
CA SER A 321 15.05 -10.13 73.60
C SER A 321 13.52 -10.06 73.64
N LYS A 322 12.86 -10.78 72.72
CA LYS A 322 12.14 -12.06 72.99
C LYS A 322 11.23 -12.42 71.81
N GLY A 323 11.16 -13.72 71.49
CA GLY A 323 9.98 -14.30 70.85
C GLY A 323 10.23 -15.16 69.62
N VAL A 324 10.97 -16.25 69.76
CA VAL A 324 10.88 -17.40 68.83
C VAL A 324 9.57 -18.14 69.10
N LYS A 325 8.77 -18.39 68.07
CA LYS A 325 7.95 -19.60 68.01
C LYS A 325 7.84 -20.09 66.57
N TYR A 326 8.40 -21.27 66.36
CA TYR A 326 8.42 -22.06 65.15
C TYR A 326 7.40 -23.20 65.31
N ILE A 327 6.57 -23.48 64.30
CA ILE A 327 5.97 -24.81 64.08
C ILE A 327 5.95 -25.08 62.55
N PRO A 328 6.47 -26.22 62.05
CA PRO A 328 6.61 -26.53 60.61
C PRO A 328 5.61 -27.59 60.06
N GLY A 329 5.49 -27.62 58.72
CA GLY A 329 5.06 -28.75 57.87
C GLY A 329 3.60 -28.74 57.42
N VAL A 330 3.15 -29.20 56.23
CA VAL A 330 3.72 -29.87 55.04
C VAL A 330 2.71 -29.66 53.89
N GLY A 331 3.17 -29.54 52.62
CA GLY A 331 2.30 -29.77 51.46
C GLY A 331 2.81 -29.17 50.14
N LYS A 332 3.70 -29.88 49.44
CA LYS A 332 4.10 -29.61 48.04
C LYS A 332 2.92 -29.90 47.08
N VAL A 333 2.73 -29.07 46.06
CA VAL A 333 2.46 -29.50 44.66
C VAL A 333 3.10 -28.47 43.71
N ALA A 334 3.84 -28.99 42.73
CA ALA A 334 4.51 -28.26 41.66
C ALA A 334 3.58 -28.02 40.47
N GLY A 335 3.84 -26.96 39.69
CA GLY A 335 3.17 -26.68 38.43
C GLY A 335 3.73 -25.43 37.79
N ASP A 336 4.89 -25.58 37.14
CA ASP A 336 5.53 -24.55 36.33
C ASP A 336 5.00 -24.71 34.89
N ALA A 337 4.44 -23.65 34.31
CA ALA A 337 4.00 -23.63 32.92
C ALA A 337 4.33 -22.26 32.31
N THR A 338 5.50 -22.19 31.68
CA THR A 338 5.90 -21.07 30.84
C THR A 338 5.31 -21.28 29.44
N GLU A 339 4.24 -20.56 29.11
CA GLU A 339 3.68 -20.57 27.76
C GLU A 339 4.40 -19.52 26.90
N LYS A 340 5.32 -20.00 26.04
CA LYS A 340 5.96 -19.20 24.99
C LYS A 340 4.96 -19.02 23.84
N LYS A 341 4.51 -17.79 23.63
CA LYS A 341 3.68 -17.43 22.46
C LYS A 341 4.55 -17.46 21.19
N MET A 342 4.15 -18.30 20.25
CA MET A 342 4.84 -18.63 19.02
C MET A 342 4.59 -17.53 17.97
N THR A 343 5.66 -16.90 17.50
CA THR A 343 5.64 -15.98 16.34
C THR A 343 5.76 -16.84 15.07
N GLN A 344 4.74 -16.85 14.22
CA GLN A 344 4.74 -17.65 13.00
C GLN A 344 5.35 -16.85 11.85
N GLN A 345 6.61 -17.17 11.51
CA GLN A 345 7.26 -16.83 10.26
C GLN A 345 6.84 -17.84 9.18
N HIS A 346 6.56 -17.38 7.95
CA HIS A 346 6.46 -18.25 6.78
C HIS A 346 7.33 -17.74 5.64
N ARG A 347 8.46 -18.42 5.44
CA ARG A 347 9.09 -18.75 4.16
C ARG A 347 9.88 -20.03 4.43
N VAL A 348 9.78 -21.08 3.61
CA VAL A 348 10.59 -21.25 2.39
C VAL A 348 10.03 -22.43 1.58
N LEU A 349 10.06 -22.28 0.25
CA LEU A 349 9.93 -23.32 -0.78
C LEU A 349 10.90 -24.49 -0.56
N ASP A 350 10.49 -25.73 -0.91
CA ASP A 350 11.39 -26.55 -1.73
C ASP A 350 10.62 -27.49 -2.68
N LYS A 351 11.30 -27.76 -3.81
CA LYS A 351 10.92 -28.51 -4.99
C LYS A 351 11.04 -30.03 -4.80
N ARG A 352 10.52 -30.73 -5.82
CA ARG A 352 10.76 -32.12 -6.28
C ARG A 352 9.68 -33.12 -5.87
N THR A 353 8.78 -33.43 -6.79
CA THR A 353 8.99 -34.58 -7.69
C THR A 353 8.36 -34.31 -9.04
#